data_AF-A0A550CR98-F1
#
_entry.id   AF-A0A550CR98-F1
#
_cell.length_a   1.000
_cell.length_b   1.000
_cell.length_c   1.000
_cell.angle_alpha   90.00
_cell.angle_beta   90.00
_cell.angle_gamma   90.00
#
_symmetry.space_group_name_H-M   'P 1'
#
loop_
_entity.id
_entity.type
_entity.pdbx_description
1 polymer ?
#
loop_
_entity_poly.entity_id
_entity_poly.type
_entity_poly.pdbx_seq_one_letter_code
_entity_poly.pdbx_strand_id
1 'polypeptide(L)'
;MAHSFRVHLDALASIRSSILEQHSHFDDADIKDLENGARLVLCAVRAAWNSRVSANTLPAEILERIFELLQPRLGDFVPSSPGRASLHWTAVTRVSSRWRTIALAYRALWSTIDLCHNHPAAAGQAFLARSDGAPLAVFFSSKDLRRSVHDRKVLEEISAHHIPHLEQLHVVCDRVRDIYRVCGLFQCAAPRLQSLSICFRHRYLNDQFHRGAPVFFGGEHPALRKLAVYHCPIWQFNAPSTLTHLAVGYTRRHVGDTHIALIEASPNLEQLAVETYGPFQGSDTTIPLNRLRALQWSRVDSSEEVALSRLVIPETCQLSISIHLPLVAVGLSSSLSPSNFRPLAQPIHTVQLCTAKEAEHLTVYSGTMFLESGRNATLPTFSFHLEPDSRLIVILSDYRYSHTSQEWAKFLLQMSPIRDLSIINDTIYPLSKKTAILDALCSATPVQGACPDTVVLPCLQTLRIYGVGSAIWPRLWSVVAYRARSDVPLREMHVHEDPPQDSINAERDGTPGSLQKITLDASGTPLHTMTKESALVAADIAAQIIQDAYLPDFPMCNYDWAYGTEDDADEEEEEE
;
A
#
# COMPACT_ATOMS: atom_id res chain seq x y z
N MET A 1 -37.79 28.01 35.07
CA MET A 1 -37.21 26.74 34.57
C MET A 1 -37.10 25.66 35.65
N ALA A 2 -36.47 25.92 36.81
CA ALA A 2 -36.31 24.92 37.87
C ALA A 2 -37.65 24.34 38.41
N HIS A 3 -38.69 25.17 38.54
CA HIS A 3 -40.02 24.71 38.98
C HIS A 3 -40.68 23.75 37.98
N SER A 4 -40.59 24.03 36.67
CA SER A 4 -41.15 23.17 35.61
C SER A 4 -40.44 21.82 35.50
N PHE A 5 -39.11 21.77 35.68
CA PHE A 5 -38.37 20.50 35.68
C PHE A 5 -38.81 19.57 36.83
N ARG A 6 -39.04 20.14 38.02
CA ARG A 6 -39.48 19.38 39.20
C ARG A 6 -40.85 18.75 39.01
N VAL A 7 -41.79 19.47 38.40
CA VAL A 7 -43.13 18.95 38.06
C VAL A 7 -43.05 17.70 37.16
N HIS A 8 -42.14 17.67 36.18
CA HIS A 8 -41.98 16.50 35.31
C HIS A 8 -41.35 15.29 36.03
N LEU A 9 -40.41 15.53 36.96
CA LEU A 9 -39.84 14.45 37.78
C LEU A 9 -40.88 13.87 38.75
N ASP A 10 -41.67 14.72 39.39
CA ASP A 10 -42.73 14.29 40.31
C ASP A 10 -43.81 13.49 39.55
N ALA A 11 -44.15 13.89 38.32
CA ALA A 11 -45.07 13.13 37.46
C ALA A 11 -44.51 11.75 37.08
N LEU A 12 -43.23 11.63 36.71
CA LEU A 12 -42.61 10.34 36.41
C LEU A 12 -42.52 9.43 37.65
N ALA A 13 -42.23 10.00 38.82
CA ALA A 13 -42.24 9.26 40.07
C ALA A 13 -43.66 8.76 40.41
N SER A 14 -44.69 9.58 40.20
CA SER A 14 -46.09 9.20 40.39
C SER A 14 -46.52 8.09 39.43
N ILE A 15 -46.15 8.18 38.14
CA ILE A 15 -46.43 7.13 37.15
C ILE A 15 -45.77 5.81 37.56
N ARG A 16 -44.51 5.84 38.00
CA ARG A 16 -43.81 4.65 38.50
C ARG A 16 -44.53 4.01 39.70
N SER A 17 -44.91 4.81 40.69
CA SER A 17 -45.63 4.30 41.87
C SER A 17 -46.98 3.68 41.48
N SER A 18 -47.73 4.33 40.60
CA SER A 18 -49.02 3.82 40.10
C SER A 18 -48.87 2.48 39.38
N ILE A 19 -47.84 2.32 38.55
CA ILE A 19 -47.58 1.04 37.85
C ILE A 19 -47.29 -0.08 38.86
N LEU A 20 -46.46 0.20 39.88
CA LEU A 20 -46.11 -0.80 40.89
C LEU A 20 -47.31 -1.21 41.75
N GLU A 21 -48.19 -0.27 42.08
CA GLU A 21 -49.41 -0.52 42.86
C GLU A 21 -50.48 -1.29 42.06
N GLN A 22 -50.55 -1.10 40.73
CA GLN A 22 -51.63 -1.63 39.89
C GLN A 22 -51.19 -2.74 38.92
N HIS A 23 -49.96 -3.25 39.03
CA HIS A 23 -49.40 -4.22 38.07
C HIS A 23 -50.24 -5.50 37.89
N SER A 24 -51.04 -5.90 38.88
CA SER A 24 -51.94 -7.06 38.79
C SER A 24 -53.17 -6.82 37.91
N HIS A 25 -53.43 -5.59 37.49
CA HIS A 25 -54.60 -5.19 36.70
C HIS A 25 -54.30 -4.90 35.23
N PHE A 26 -53.02 -4.84 34.83
CA PHE A 26 -52.65 -4.63 33.42
C PHE A 26 -52.68 -5.94 32.67
N ASP A 27 -53.32 -5.94 31.50
CA ASP A 27 -53.13 -7.01 30.53
C ASP A 27 -51.89 -6.76 29.65
N ASP A 28 -51.58 -7.70 28.76
CA ASP A 28 -50.41 -7.60 27.88
C ASP A 28 -50.47 -6.40 26.91
N ALA A 29 -51.67 -5.90 26.58
CA ALA A 29 -51.83 -4.74 25.70
C ALA A 29 -51.52 -3.44 26.46
N ASP A 30 -52.03 -3.32 27.69
CA ASP A 30 -51.74 -2.19 28.57
C ASP A 30 -50.23 -2.06 28.86
N ILE A 31 -49.55 -3.19 29.08
CA ILE A 31 -48.09 -3.22 29.29
C ILE A 31 -47.35 -2.68 28.06
N LYS A 32 -47.74 -3.12 26.85
CA LYS A 32 -47.12 -2.63 25.60
C LYS A 32 -47.35 -1.14 25.39
N ASP A 33 -48.53 -0.63 25.72
CA ASP A 33 -48.83 0.79 25.61
C ASP A 33 -48.04 1.63 26.62
N LEU A 34 -47.87 1.14 27.85
CA LEU A 34 -46.99 1.76 28.85
C LEU A 34 -45.52 1.77 28.40
N GLU A 35 -45.03 0.66 27.84
CA GLU A 35 -43.67 0.58 27.28
C GLU A 35 -43.47 1.57 26.13
N ASN A 36 -44.45 1.69 25.23
CA ASN A 36 -44.44 2.66 24.13
C ASN A 36 -44.44 4.10 24.67
N GLY A 37 -45.27 4.41 25.66
CA GLY A 37 -45.31 5.71 26.32
C GLY A 37 -43.99 6.08 26.99
N ALA A 38 -43.39 5.14 27.74
CA ALA A 38 -42.09 5.34 28.37
C ALA A 38 -40.97 5.57 27.33
N ARG A 39 -40.98 4.83 26.21
CA ARG A 39 -40.06 5.05 25.09
C ARG A 39 -40.19 6.46 24.52
N LEU A 40 -41.40 6.96 24.31
CA LEU A 40 -41.62 8.32 23.78
C LEU A 40 -41.06 9.39 24.73
N VAL A 41 -41.27 9.26 26.04
CA VAL A 41 -40.69 10.17 27.03
C VAL A 41 -39.16 10.13 27.00
N LEU A 42 -38.56 8.93 27.01
CA LEU A 42 -37.10 8.79 26.92
C LEU A 42 -36.54 9.37 25.63
N CYS A 43 -37.22 9.20 24.50
CA CYS A 43 -36.87 9.82 23.22
C CYS A 43 -36.88 11.35 23.32
N ALA A 44 -37.89 11.95 23.95
CA ALA A 44 -37.97 13.41 24.13
C ALA A 44 -36.84 13.94 25.04
N VAL A 45 -36.54 13.25 26.15
CA VAL A 45 -35.42 13.60 27.05
C VAL A 45 -34.08 13.52 26.31
N ARG A 46 -33.85 12.45 25.55
CA ARG A 46 -32.63 12.29 24.74
C ARG A 46 -32.52 13.35 23.66
N ALA A 47 -33.63 13.71 22.99
CA ALA A 47 -33.65 14.78 22.00
C ALA A 47 -33.24 16.13 22.62
N ALA A 48 -33.80 16.48 23.78
CA ALA A 48 -33.47 17.71 24.51
C ALA A 48 -32.03 17.73 25.05
N TRP A 49 -31.50 16.58 25.48
CA TRP A 49 -30.10 16.43 25.84
C TRP A 49 -29.22 16.66 24.62
N ASN A 50 -29.49 15.92 23.54
CA ASN A 50 -28.73 15.98 22.30
C ASN A 50 -28.67 17.41 21.76
N SER A 51 -29.78 18.17 21.78
CA SER A 51 -29.77 19.57 21.31
C SER A 51 -28.84 20.52 22.09
N ARG A 52 -28.32 20.10 23.25
CA ARG A 52 -27.42 20.90 24.09
C ARG A 52 -25.95 20.47 24.01
N VAL A 53 -25.68 19.29 23.44
CA VAL A 53 -24.30 18.80 23.26
C VAL A 53 -23.64 19.62 22.16
N SER A 54 -22.39 20.07 22.38
CA SER A 54 -21.63 20.92 21.45
C SER A 54 -21.54 20.35 20.03
N ALA A 55 -21.40 19.03 19.88
CA ALA A 55 -21.41 18.37 18.58
C ALA A 55 -22.72 18.60 17.80
N ASN A 56 -23.86 18.68 18.49
CA ASN A 56 -25.17 18.98 17.92
C ASN A 56 -25.47 20.48 17.85
N THR A 57 -24.50 21.36 18.11
CA THR A 57 -24.60 22.80 17.82
C THR A 57 -23.77 23.21 16.62
N LEU A 58 -22.94 22.30 16.08
CA LEU A 58 -22.17 22.54 14.85
C LEU A 58 -23.11 22.83 13.67
N PRO A 59 -22.70 23.65 12.68
CA PRO A 59 -23.42 23.81 11.41
C PRO A 59 -23.55 22.47 10.66
N ALA A 60 -24.54 22.39 9.76
CA ALA A 60 -24.80 21.14 9.02
C ALA A 60 -23.61 20.78 8.12
N GLU A 61 -22.99 21.77 7.51
CA GLU A 61 -21.84 21.66 6.61
C GLU A 61 -20.62 21.04 7.31
N ILE A 62 -20.43 21.39 8.59
CA ILE A 62 -19.35 20.80 9.40
C ILE A 62 -19.64 19.34 9.72
N LEU A 63 -20.90 19.02 10.05
CA LEU A 63 -21.31 17.64 10.28
C LEU A 63 -21.22 16.78 9.01
N GLU A 64 -21.60 17.33 7.86
CA GLU A 64 -21.45 16.69 6.54
C GLU A 64 -20.00 16.34 6.25
N ARG A 65 -19.07 17.28 6.50
CA ARG A 65 -17.63 17.02 6.33
C ARG A 65 -17.11 15.97 7.31
N ILE A 66 -17.60 15.97 8.55
CA ILE A 66 -17.28 14.92 9.53
C ILE A 66 -17.80 13.56 9.04
N PHE A 67 -19.02 13.49 8.51
CA PHE A 67 -19.61 12.24 8.00
C PHE A 67 -18.83 11.69 6.80
N GLU A 68 -18.37 12.57 5.91
CA GLU A 68 -17.51 12.19 4.78
C GLU A 68 -16.17 11.61 5.25
N LEU A 69 -15.57 12.16 6.30
CA LEU A 69 -14.34 11.63 6.89
C LEU A 69 -14.52 10.25 7.55
N LEU A 70 -15.75 9.89 7.91
CA LEU A 70 -16.08 8.56 8.46
C LEU A 70 -16.28 7.51 7.37
N GLN A 71 -16.48 7.91 6.11
CA GLN A 71 -16.58 6.95 5.01
C GLN A 71 -15.21 6.31 4.76
N PRO A 72 -15.16 5.01 4.43
CA PRO A 72 -13.92 4.38 4.00
C PRO A 72 -13.40 5.11 2.76
N ARG A 73 -12.12 5.49 2.78
CA ARG A 73 -11.46 6.02 1.60
C ARG A 73 -11.15 4.85 0.68
N LEU A 74 -12.01 4.67 -0.32
CA LEU A 74 -11.78 3.70 -1.39
C LEU A 74 -10.87 4.38 -2.43
N GLY A 75 -9.77 3.71 -2.77
CA GLY A 75 -8.86 4.20 -3.82
C GLY A 75 -9.60 4.30 -5.15
N ASP A 76 -9.33 5.36 -5.91
CA ASP A 76 -10.04 5.61 -7.17
C ASP A 76 -9.29 5.08 -8.41
N PHE A 77 -8.04 4.63 -8.28
CA PHE A 77 -7.25 4.09 -9.39
C PHE A 77 -7.14 2.57 -9.32
N VAL A 78 -6.48 2.05 -8.29
CA VAL A 78 -6.48 0.63 -7.91
C VAL A 78 -7.32 0.54 -6.64
N PRO A 79 -8.64 0.34 -6.76
CA PRO A 79 -9.53 0.36 -5.60
C PRO A 79 -9.18 -0.77 -4.64
N SER A 80 -9.25 -0.51 -3.34
CA SER A 80 -9.41 -1.58 -2.35
C SER A 80 -10.86 -2.05 -2.36
N SER A 81 -11.11 -3.35 -2.20
CA SER A 81 -12.49 -3.81 -2.02
C SER A 81 -13.03 -3.21 -0.72
N PRO A 82 -14.26 -2.69 -0.72
CA PRO A 82 -14.92 -2.31 0.50
C PRO A 82 -14.97 -3.50 1.45
N GLY A 83 -14.32 -3.43 2.62
CA GLY A 83 -14.40 -4.50 3.62
C GLY A 83 -15.79 -4.55 4.28
N ARG A 84 -16.08 -5.58 5.09
CA ARG A 84 -17.36 -5.70 5.84
C ARG A 84 -17.70 -4.44 6.67
N ALA A 85 -16.68 -3.69 7.09
CA ALA A 85 -16.80 -2.43 7.82
C ALA A 85 -17.18 -1.21 6.94
N SER A 86 -17.34 -1.37 5.62
CA SER A 86 -17.62 -0.28 4.68
C SER A 86 -18.91 0.47 5.00
N LEU A 87 -19.87 -0.20 5.64
CA LEU A 87 -21.16 0.38 6.05
C LEU A 87 -21.18 0.89 7.50
N HIS A 88 -20.10 0.74 8.27
CA HIS A 88 -20.06 1.17 9.68
C HIS A 88 -20.31 2.68 9.84
N TRP A 89 -19.91 3.49 8.86
CA TRP A 89 -20.16 4.93 8.88
C TRP A 89 -21.67 5.26 8.95
N THR A 90 -22.56 4.38 8.47
CA THR A 90 -24.02 4.58 8.54
C THR A 90 -24.55 4.67 9.97
N ALA A 91 -23.75 4.28 10.98
CA ALA A 91 -24.04 4.50 12.39
C ALA A 91 -24.33 5.98 12.73
N VAL A 92 -23.79 6.94 11.96
CA VAL A 92 -24.09 8.37 12.14
C VAL A 92 -25.59 8.68 12.03
N THR A 93 -26.34 7.89 11.24
CA THR A 93 -27.79 8.03 11.07
C THR A 93 -28.61 7.55 12.29
N ARG A 94 -27.92 6.99 13.29
CA ARG A 94 -28.50 6.45 14.53
C ARG A 94 -28.10 7.26 15.78
N VAL A 95 -27.21 8.25 15.66
CA VAL A 95 -26.71 9.06 16.79
C VAL A 95 -27.80 9.97 17.36
N SER A 96 -28.40 10.80 16.51
CA SER A 96 -29.49 11.71 16.89
C SER A 96 -30.42 11.95 15.71
N SER A 97 -31.64 12.47 15.97
CA SER A 97 -32.57 12.85 14.90
C SER A 97 -31.97 13.90 13.97
N ARG A 98 -31.22 14.87 14.52
CA ARG A 98 -30.53 15.90 13.74
C ARG A 98 -29.48 15.29 12.80
N TRP A 99 -28.60 14.43 13.32
CA TRP A 99 -27.56 13.78 12.52
C TRP A 99 -28.16 12.91 11.43
N ARG A 100 -29.23 12.18 11.75
CA ARG A 100 -29.99 11.40 10.78
C ARG A 100 -30.55 12.27 9.65
N THR A 101 -31.20 13.38 9.98
CA THR A 101 -31.78 14.28 8.96
C THR A 101 -30.70 14.86 8.06
N ILE A 102 -29.59 15.32 8.63
CA ILE A 102 -28.46 15.88 7.85
C ILE A 102 -27.84 14.79 6.97
N ALA A 103 -27.50 13.64 7.55
CA ALA A 103 -26.89 12.53 6.80
C ALA A 103 -27.80 12.02 5.67
N LEU A 104 -29.11 11.89 5.89
CA LEU A 104 -30.05 11.46 4.85
C LEU A 104 -30.24 12.51 3.74
N ALA A 105 -30.09 13.80 4.05
CA ALA A 105 -30.18 14.88 3.05
C ALA A 105 -28.88 15.07 2.26
N TYR A 106 -27.74 14.71 2.83
CA TYR A 106 -26.43 14.86 2.20
C TYR A 106 -26.15 13.74 1.20
N ARG A 107 -26.55 13.98 -0.06
CA ARG A 107 -26.52 13.03 -1.18
C ARG A 107 -25.18 12.34 -1.42
N ALA A 108 -24.07 13.06 -1.25
CA ALA A 108 -22.72 12.53 -1.48
C ALA A 108 -22.38 11.33 -0.57
N LEU A 109 -22.97 11.25 0.62
CA LEU A 109 -22.78 10.08 1.50
C LEU A 109 -23.35 8.79 0.91
N TRP A 110 -24.30 8.90 -0.02
CA TRP A 110 -25.03 7.76 -0.57
C TRP A 110 -24.61 7.42 -2.00
N SER A 111 -23.58 8.09 -2.53
CA SER A 111 -23.19 7.94 -3.93
C SER A 111 -22.20 6.79 -4.19
N THR A 112 -21.67 6.18 -3.13
CA THR A 112 -20.86 4.96 -3.20
C THR A 112 -21.75 3.73 -3.07
N ILE A 113 -22.01 3.04 -4.18
CA ILE A 113 -22.84 1.83 -4.24
C ILE A 113 -21.93 0.60 -4.12
N ASP A 114 -21.97 -0.03 -2.96
CA ASP A 114 -21.22 -1.26 -2.66
C ASP A 114 -22.11 -2.49 -2.85
N LEU A 115 -21.81 -3.27 -3.88
CA LEU A 115 -22.43 -4.56 -4.22
C LEU A 115 -21.42 -5.70 -4.07
N CYS A 116 -20.45 -5.55 -3.16
CA CYS A 116 -19.48 -6.59 -2.80
C CYS A 116 -19.94 -7.41 -1.58
N HIS A 117 -19.26 -8.52 -1.32
CA HIS A 117 -19.38 -9.33 -0.09
C HIS A 117 -20.81 -9.74 0.33
N ASN A 118 -21.72 -9.94 -0.63
CA ASN A 118 -23.13 -10.27 -0.39
C ASN A 118 -23.85 -9.26 0.53
N HIS A 119 -23.43 -7.98 0.53
CA HIS A 119 -24.21 -6.94 1.19
C HIS A 119 -25.65 -6.95 0.66
N PRO A 120 -26.66 -6.69 1.51
CA PRO A 120 -28.04 -6.76 1.06
C PRO A 120 -28.25 -5.78 -0.10
N ALA A 121 -28.64 -6.27 -1.28
CA ALA A 121 -28.93 -5.42 -2.44
C ALA A 121 -29.93 -4.28 -2.12
N ALA A 122 -30.79 -4.49 -1.12
CA ALA A 122 -31.67 -3.46 -0.57
C ALA A 122 -30.92 -2.22 -0.05
N ALA A 123 -29.72 -2.39 0.53
CA ALA A 123 -28.86 -1.29 0.93
C ALA A 123 -28.35 -0.53 -0.30
N GLY A 124 -27.87 -1.24 -1.33
CA GLY A 124 -27.46 -0.65 -2.61
C GLY A 124 -28.58 0.16 -3.27
N GLN A 125 -29.80 -0.38 -3.30
CA GLN A 125 -31.00 0.33 -3.79
C GLN A 125 -31.31 1.59 -2.96
N ALA A 126 -31.23 1.48 -1.63
CA ALA A 126 -31.48 2.62 -0.75
C ALA A 126 -30.43 3.73 -0.93
N PHE A 127 -29.17 3.36 -1.19
CA PHE A 127 -28.08 4.31 -1.45
C PHE A 127 -28.30 4.98 -2.81
N LEU A 128 -28.58 4.18 -3.85
CA LEU A 128 -28.88 4.69 -5.18
C LEU A 128 -30.03 5.70 -5.17
N ALA A 129 -31.15 5.38 -4.49
CA ALA A 129 -32.29 6.28 -4.35
C ALA A 129 -31.95 7.58 -3.62
N ARG A 130 -31.02 7.56 -2.65
CA ARG A 130 -30.62 8.75 -1.87
C ARG A 130 -29.52 9.58 -2.55
N SER A 131 -28.77 9.00 -3.47
CA SER A 131 -27.71 9.69 -4.21
C SER A 131 -28.26 10.84 -5.07
N ASP A 132 -29.49 10.73 -5.58
CA ASP A 132 -30.27 11.79 -6.26
C ASP A 132 -29.43 12.69 -7.18
N GLY A 133 -28.76 12.06 -8.16
CA GLY A 133 -27.96 12.72 -9.19
C GLY A 133 -26.52 13.08 -8.79
N ALA A 134 -26.10 12.76 -7.56
CA ALA A 134 -24.70 12.84 -7.17
C ALA A 134 -23.84 11.90 -8.04
N PRO A 135 -22.56 12.23 -8.28
CA PRO A 135 -21.66 11.36 -9.04
C PRO A 135 -21.48 10.01 -8.34
N LEU A 136 -21.69 8.93 -9.08
CA LEU A 136 -21.73 7.57 -8.54
C LEU A 136 -20.38 6.86 -8.64
N ALA A 137 -20.02 6.19 -7.55
CA ALA A 137 -18.95 5.21 -7.51
C ALA A 137 -19.56 3.82 -7.24
N VAL A 138 -19.40 2.90 -8.19
CA VAL A 138 -20.05 1.58 -8.12
C VAL A 138 -18.99 0.49 -7.99
N PHE A 139 -19.07 -0.29 -6.92
CA PHE A 139 -18.23 -1.44 -6.64
C PHE A 139 -19.09 -2.69 -6.79
N PHE A 140 -18.69 -3.58 -7.68
CA PHE A 140 -19.41 -4.81 -7.95
C PHE A 140 -18.46 -5.99 -7.96
N SER A 141 -18.84 -7.04 -7.22
CA SER A 141 -18.00 -8.21 -7.06
C SER A 141 -18.87 -9.46 -6.96
N SER A 142 -18.70 -10.41 -7.89
CA SER A 142 -19.53 -11.62 -7.90
C SER A 142 -18.74 -12.88 -8.29
N LYS A 143 -18.94 -13.94 -7.49
CA LYS A 143 -18.47 -15.30 -7.81
C LYS A 143 -19.36 -15.97 -8.87
N ASP A 144 -20.65 -15.64 -8.89
CA ASP A 144 -21.63 -16.13 -9.85
C ASP A 144 -22.78 -15.14 -10.03
N LEU A 145 -22.77 -14.40 -11.14
CA LEU A 145 -23.81 -13.39 -11.43
C LEU A 145 -25.22 -14.02 -11.52
N ARG A 146 -25.33 -15.34 -11.78
CA ARG A 146 -26.63 -16.04 -11.79
C ARG A 146 -27.23 -16.17 -10.40
N ARG A 147 -26.39 -16.23 -9.36
CA ARG A 147 -26.79 -16.30 -7.96
C ARG A 147 -27.01 -14.89 -7.38
N SER A 148 -26.27 -13.90 -7.85
CA SER A 148 -26.41 -12.48 -7.49
C SER A 148 -27.56 -11.76 -8.23
N VAL A 149 -28.76 -12.33 -8.23
CA VAL A 149 -29.91 -11.78 -8.99
C VAL A 149 -30.29 -10.37 -8.53
N HIS A 150 -30.18 -10.09 -7.22
CA HIS A 150 -30.57 -8.79 -6.67
C HIS A 150 -29.53 -7.71 -6.99
N ASP A 151 -28.23 -7.99 -6.84
CA ASP A 151 -27.17 -7.04 -7.21
C ASP A 151 -27.21 -6.71 -8.70
N ARG A 152 -27.48 -7.72 -9.53
CA ARG A 152 -27.69 -7.53 -10.97
C ARG A 152 -28.84 -6.56 -11.25
N LYS A 153 -29.95 -6.61 -10.50
CA LYS A 153 -31.06 -5.66 -10.68
C LYS A 153 -30.62 -4.22 -10.35
N VAL A 154 -29.78 -4.03 -9.33
CA VAL A 154 -29.22 -2.71 -9.02
C VAL A 154 -28.33 -2.21 -10.15
N LEU A 155 -27.48 -3.08 -10.73
CA LEU A 155 -26.68 -2.73 -11.91
C LEU A 155 -27.55 -2.39 -13.13
N GLU A 156 -28.61 -3.15 -13.37
CA GLU A 156 -29.59 -2.87 -14.43
C GLU A 156 -30.23 -1.48 -14.23
N GLU A 157 -30.63 -1.14 -13.00
CA GLU A 157 -31.19 0.17 -12.66
C GLU A 157 -30.18 1.32 -12.88
N ILE A 158 -28.94 1.15 -12.44
CA ILE A 158 -27.85 2.11 -12.69
C ILE A 158 -27.66 2.28 -14.20
N SER A 159 -27.61 1.18 -14.94
CA SER A 159 -27.37 1.20 -16.39
C SER A 159 -28.51 1.85 -17.19
N ALA A 160 -29.74 1.73 -16.71
CA ALA A 160 -30.92 2.29 -17.36
C ALA A 160 -31.11 3.78 -17.06
N HIS A 161 -30.84 4.22 -15.83
CA HIS A 161 -31.27 5.55 -15.37
C HIS A 161 -30.15 6.45 -14.86
N HIS A 162 -28.98 5.91 -14.48
CA HIS A 162 -27.95 6.66 -13.77
C HIS A 162 -26.59 6.72 -14.48
N ILE A 163 -26.46 6.17 -15.69
CA ILE A 163 -25.24 6.25 -16.51
C ILE A 163 -24.65 7.66 -16.63
N PRO A 164 -25.42 8.75 -16.85
CA PRO A 164 -24.85 10.09 -16.96
C PRO A 164 -24.15 10.59 -15.69
N HIS A 165 -24.43 9.95 -14.55
CA HIS A 165 -23.84 10.28 -13.25
C HIS A 165 -22.72 9.31 -12.84
N LEU A 166 -22.51 8.22 -13.59
CA LEU A 166 -21.49 7.22 -13.27
C LEU A 166 -20.09 7.83 -13.46
N GLU A 167 -19.35 7.96 -12.35
CA GLU A 167 -17.99 8.51 -12.32
C GLU A 167 -16.94 7.42 -12.12
N GLN A 168 -17.24 6.39 -11.34
CA GLN A 168 -16.35 5.28 -11.08
C GLN A 168 -17.08 3.94 -11.19
N LEU A 169 -16.47 2.97 -11.87
CA LEU A 169 -16.98 1.61 -11.98
C LEU A 169 -15.87 0.60 -11.74
N HIS A 170 -16.02 -0.22 -10.70
CA HIS A 170 -15.05 -1.24 -10.32
C HIS A 170 -15.73 -2.61 -10.30
N VAL A 171 -15.27 -3.52 -11.16
CA VAL A 171 -15.91 -4.81 -11.44
C VAL A 171 -14.93 -5.96 -11.19
N VAL A 172 -15.30 -6.86 -10.29
CA VAL A 172 -14.61 -8.14 -10.06
C VAL A 172 -15.54 -9.28 -10.43
N CYS A 173 -15.07 -10.19 -11.28
CA CYS A 173 -15.84 -11.35 -11.72
C CYS A 173 -14.99 -12.62 -11.65
N ASP A 174 -15.58 -13.74 -11.23
CA ASP A 174 -14.86 -15.02 -11.26
C ASP A 174 -14.93 -15.70 -12.61
N ARG A 175 -15.90 -15.33 -13.44
CA ARG A 175 -16.19 -16.00 -14.71
C ARG A 175 -16.23 -15.01 -15.84
N VAL A 176 -15.57 -15.38 -16.94
CA VAL A 176 -15.56 -14.60 -18.19
C VAL A 176 -16.98 -14.32 -18.70
N ARG A 177 -17.90 -15.29 -18.63
CA ARG A 177 -19.29 -15.07 -19.06
C ARG A 177 -20.01 -13.97 -18.27
N ASP A 178 -19.64 -13.76 -17.01
CA ASP A 178 -20.29 -12.78 -16.15
C ASP A 178 -19.77 -11.38 -16.46
N ILE A 179 -18.50 -11.21 -16.86
CA ILE A 179 -18.03 -9.92 -17.37
C ILE A 179 -18.83 -9.50 -18.60
N TYR A 180 -19.05 -10.39 -19.58
CA TYR A 180 -19.77 -10.02 -20.80
C TYR A 180 -21.21 -9.62 -20.51
N ARG A 181 -21.82 -10.22 -19.49
CA ARG A 181 -23.16 -9.85 -19.04
C ARG A 181 -23.15 -8.47 -18.41
N VAL A 182 -22.20 -8.18 -17.53
CA VAL A 182 -22.03 -6.84 -16.95
C VAL A 182 -21.79 -5.81 -18.06
N CYS A 183 -20.88 -6.06 -18.99
CA CYS A 183 -20.61 -5.19 -20.14
C CYS A 183 -21.87 -4.95 -20.97
N GLY A 184 -22.66 -6.00 -21.17
CA GLY A 184 -23.93 -5.94 -21.88
C GLY A 184 -24.98 -5.05 -21.21
N LEU A 185 -24.85 -4.74 -19.91
CA LEU A 185 -25.69 -3.74 -19.24
C LEU A 185 -25.22 -2.32 -19.58
N PHE A 186 -23.92 -2.10 -19.68
CA PHE A 186 -23.29 -0.79 -19.85
C PHE A 186 -23.03 -0.45 -21.33
N GLN A 187 -24.08 -0.42 -22.17
CA GLN A 187 -23.94 -0.14 -23.61
C GLN A 187 -23.98 1.37 -23.95
N CYS A 188 -24.63 2.18 -23.12
CA CYS A 188 -24.76 3.62 -23.31
C CYS A 188 -23.46 4.35 -22.97
N ALA A 189 -23.19 5.50 -23.60
CA ALA A 189 -22.02 6.32 -23.25
C ALA A 189 -22.11 6.82 -21.80
N ALA A 190 -21.01 6.69 -21.04
CA ALA A 190 -20.88 7.23 -19.69
C ALA A 190 -19.98 8.49 -19.71
N PRO A 191 -20.53 9.68 -19.99
CA PRO A 191 -19.73 10.88 -20.29
C PRO A 191 -18.92 11.41 -19.10
N ARG A 192 -19.22 10.97 -17.88
CA ARG A 192 -18.54 11.40 -16.64
C ARG A 192 -17.63 10.32 -16.05
N LEU A 193 -17.52 9.16 -16.69
CA LEU A 193 -16.71 8.05 -16.17
C LEU A 193 -15.23 8.44 -16.20
N GLN A 194 -14.65 8.58 -15.01
CA GLN A 194 -13.25 8.94 -14.82
C GLN A 194 -12.39 7.74 -14.41
N SER A 195 -12.97 6.76 -13.71
CA SER A 195 -12.27 5.55 -13.29
C SER A 195 -13.00 4.28 -13.66
N LEU A 196 -12.24 3.32 -14.21
CA LEU A 196 -12.71 1.98 -14.54
C LEU A 196 -11.70 0.95 -14.04
N SER A 197 -12.16 0.01 -13.21
CA SER A 197 -11.36 -1.16 -12.82
C SER A 197 -12.06 -2.46 -13.17
N ILE A 198 -11.34 -3.41 -13.75
CA ILE A 198 -11.86 -4.73 -14.12
C ILE A 198 -10.86 -5.79 -13.69
N CYS A 199 -11.31 -6.79 -12.94
CA CYS A 199 -10.48 -7.91 -12.51
C CYS A 199 -11.20 -9.26 -12.62
N PHE A 200 -10.42 -10.30 -12.94
CA PHE A 200 -10.83 -11.69 -12.75
C PHE A 200 -10.03 -12.36 -11.63
N ARG A 201 -10.73 -13.00 -10.68
CA ARG A 201 -10.08 -13.79 -9.63
C ARG A 201 -9.39 -15.03 -10.17
N HIS A 202 -9.98 -15.72 -11.14
CA HIS A 202 -9.41 -16.97 -11.62
C HIS A 202 -8.37 -16.77 -12.73
N ARG A 203 -7.12 -17.12 -12.40
CA ARG A 203 -5.93 -16.99 -13.27
C ARG A 203 -5.94 -17.87 -14.53
N TYR A 204 -6.83 -18.86 -14.61
CA TYR A 204 -6.84 -19.88 -15.68
C TYR A 204 -7.82 -19.58 -16.82
N LEU A 205 -8.41 -18.39 -16.85
CA LEU A 205 -9.49 -18.07 -17.78
C LEU A 205 -9.03 -17.43 -19.10
N ASN A 206 -7.73 -17.20 -19.30
CA ASN A 206 -7.23 -16.51 -20.49
C ASN A 206 -7.61 -17.23 -21.80
N ASP A 207 -7.73 -18.56 -21.78
CA ASP A 207 -8.15 -19.34 -22.95
C ASP A 207 -9.62 -19.11 -23.33
N GLN A 208 -10.44 -18.48 -22.47
CA GLN A 208 -11.88 -18.32 -22.74
C GLN A 208 -12.25 -17.04 -23.49
N PHE A 209 -11.28 -16.15 -23.77
CA PHE A 209 -11.52 -14.89 -24.50
C PHE A 209 -11.52 -15.03 -26.03
N HIS A 210 -11.65 -16.25 -26.58
CA HIS A 210 -11.70 -16.49 -28.03
C HIS A 210 -12.79 -15.72 -28.80
N ARG A 211 -13.77 -15.12 -28.11
CA ARG A 211 -14.90 -14.40 -28.71
C ARG A 211 -14.67 -12.89 -28.90
N GLY A 212 -13.45 -12.40 -28.68
CA GLY A 212 -13.13 -10.97 -28.70
C GLY A 212 -13.39 -10.32 -27.34
N ALA A 213 -12.67 -9.26 -26.96
CA ALA A 213 -12.80 -8.71 -25.61
C ALA A 213 -14.13 -7.96 -25.43
N PRO A 214 -14.64 -7.89 -24.19
CA PRO A 214 -15.84 -7.12 -23.90
C PRO A 214 -15.70 -5.64 -24.26
N VAL A 215 -16.75 -5.06 -24.85
CA VAL A 215 -16.85 -3.62 -25.11
C VAL A 215 -17.77 -2.99 -24.07
N PHE A 216 -17.25 -2.01 -23.32
CA PHE A 216 -18.03 -1.15 -22.43
C PHE A 216 -18.42 0.15 -23.14
N PHE A 217 -19.55 0.74 -22.75
CA PHE A 217 -20.04 2.08 -23.12
C PHE A 217 -19.93 2.42 -24.62
N GLY A 218 -20.14 1.44 -25.50
CA GLY A 218 -20.04 1.60 -26.95
C GLY A 218 -18.63 1.90 -27.48
N GLY A 219 -17.59 1.76 -26.65
CA GLY A 219 -16.19 2.06 -27.00
C GLY A 219 -15.77 3.52 -26.82
N GLU A 220 -16.68 4.41 -26.41
CA GLU A 220 -16.38 5.83 -26.24
C GLU A 220 -16.23 6.20 -24.76
N HIS A 221 -15.05 6.67 -24.37
CA HIS A 221 -14.72 7.03 -22.98
C HIS A 221 -13.98 8.38 -22.90
N PRO A 222 -14.60 9.50 -23.33
CA PRO A 222 -13.89 10.77 -23.46
C PRO A 222 -13.37 11.34 -22.14
N ALA A 223 -13.94 10.93 -21.01
CA ALA A 223 -13.57 11.42 -19.67
C ALA A 223 -12.68 10.44 -18.87
N LEU A 224 -12.38 9.25 -19.41
CA LEU A 224 -11.67 8.22 -18.64
C LEU A 224 -10.23 8.63 -18.42
N ARG A 225 -9.82 8.67 -17.15
CA ARG A 225 -8.47 9.06 -16.70
C ARG A 225 -7.74 7.93 -16.01
N LYS A 226 -8.47 7.03 -15.36
CA LYS A 226 -7.93 5.95 -14.52
C LYS A 226 -8.44 4.62 -15.03
N LEU A 227 -7.52 3.73 -15.38
CA LEU A 227 -7.85 2.41 -15.89
C LEU A 227 -7.02 1.36 -15.15
N ALA A 228 -7.67 0.43 -14.47
CA ALA A 228 -7.00 -0.69 -13.80
C ALA A 228 -7.56 -2.02 -14.30
N VAL A 229 -6.73 -2.87 -14.89
CA VAL A 229 -7.20 -4.06 -15.57
C VAL A 229 -6.33 -5.26 -15.22
N TYR A 230 -6.95 -6.29 -14.66
CA TYR A 230 -6.27 -7.51 -14.23
C TYR A 230 -6.93 -8.72 -14.88
N HIS A 231 -6.13 -9.58 -15.52
CA HIS A 231 -6.60 -10.80 -16.19
C HIS A 231 -7.67 -10.57 -17.30
N CYS A 232 -7.81 -9.34 -17.82
CA CYS A 232 -8.86 -8.95 -18.76
C CYS A 232 -8.27 -8.22 -19.97
N PRO A 233 -8.44 -8.68 -21.23
CA PRO A 233 -7.85 -8.03 -22.40
C PRO A 233 -8.65 -6.83 -22.94
N ILE A 234 -9.30 -6.02 -22.08
CA ILE A 234 -10.23 -4.96 -22.52
C ILE A 234 -9.59 -3.87 -23.39
N TRP A 235 -8.30 -3.60 -23.22
CA TRP A 235 -7.58 -2.55 -23.96
C TRP A 235 -7.45 -2.82 -25.46
N GLN A 236 -7.75 -4.03 -25.93
CA GLN A 236 -7.69 -4.35 -27.36
C GLN A 236 -8.68 -3.54 -28.21
N PHE A 237 -9.69 -2.91 -27.58
CA PHE A 237 -10.78 -2.25 -28.29
C PHE A 237 -10.81 -0.74 -28.04
N ASN A 238 -10.20 -0.27 -26.95
CA ASN A 238 -10.24 1.13 -26.53
C ASN A 238 -8.84 1.56 -26.10
N ALA A 239 -8.21 2.45 -26.86
CA ALA A 239 -6.95 3.10 -26.50
C ALA A 239 -7.23 4.56 -26.09
N PRO A 240 -7.78 4.80 -24.87
CA PRO A 240 -8.11 6.14 -24.42
C PRO A 240 -6.83 7.00 -24.29
N SER A 241 -6.73 8.05 -25.10
CA SER A 241 -5.59 8.97 -25.07
C SER A 241 -5.57 9.92 -23.87
N THR A 242 -6.63 9.90 -23.06
CA THR A 242 -6.87 10.76 -21.90
C THR A 242 -6.39 10.16 -20.59
N LEU A 243 -5.84 8.94 -20.59
CA LEU A 243 -5.39 8.28 -19.38
C LEU A 243 -4.25 9.05 -18.71
N THR A 244 -4.40 9.20 -17.40
CA THR A 244 -3.35 9.69 -16.49
C THR A 244 -2.90 8.59 -15.53
N HIS A 245 -3.70 7.55 -15.30
CA HIS A 245 -3.34 6.42 -14.43
C HIS A 245 -3.68 5.11 -15.15
N LEU A 246 -2.71 4.21 -15.26
CA LEU A 246 -2.88 2.91 -15.90
C LEU A 246 -2.28 1.79 -15.04
N ALA A 247 -3.09 0.83 -14.63
CA ALA A 247 -2.67 -0.38 -13.94
C ALA A 247 -3.03 -1.60 -14.79
N VAL A 248 -2.05 -2.45 -15.11
CA VAL A 248 -2.26 -3.65 -15.92
C VAL A 248 -1.63 -4.85 -15.22
N GLY A 249 -2.42 -5.89 -14.97
CA GLY A 249 -1.95 -7.12 -14.32
C GLY A 249 -2.31 -8.42 -15.05
N TYR A 250 -1.35 -9.35 -15.07
CA TYR A 250 -1.47 -10.76 -15.40
C TYR A 250 -2.20 -11.14 -16.69
N THR A 251 -1.48 -11.03 -17.79
CA THR A 251 -1.94 -11.38 -19.14
C THR A 251 -1.10 -12.50 -19.73
N ARG A 252 -1.23 -13.73 -19.22
CA ARG A 252 -0.44 -14.86 -19.76
C ARG A 252 -0.61 -15.02 -21.28
N ARG A 253 0.54 -15.13 -21.97
CA ARG A 253 0.82 -15.73 -23.30
C ARG A 253 0.07 -15.24 -24.56
N HIS A 254 -1.03 -14.50 -24.45
CA HIS A 254 -1.84 -14.14 -25.62
C HIS A 254 -2.06 -12.64 -25.82
N VAL A 255 -1.42 -11.84 -24.99
CA VAL A 255 -1.47 -10.38 -25.07
C VAL A 255 -0.10 -9.96 -25.57
N GLY A 256 0.10 -9.95 -26.89
CA GLY A 256 1.29 -9.37 -27.52
C GLY A 256 1.40 -7.87 -27.23
N ASP A 257 1.97 -7.09 -28.14
CA ASP A 257 2.22 -5.62 -28.03
C ASP A 257 1.03 -4.71 -27.68
N THR A 258 -0.16 -5.26 -27.43
CA THR A 258 -1.39 -4.50 -27.16
C THR A 258 -1.35 -3.65 -25.88
N HIS A 259 -0.67 -4.06 -24.81
CA HIS A 259 -0.51 -3.21 -23.63
C HIS A 259 0.51 -2.09 -23.89
N ILE A 260 1.52 -2.33 -24.73
CA ILE A 260 2.45 -1.30 -25.18
C ILE A 260 1.70 -0.26 -26.01
N ALA A 261 0.85 -0.69 -26.94
CA ALA A 261 0.02 0.22 -27.72
C ALA A 261 -0.87 1.10 -26.83
N LEU A 262 -1.37 0.58 -25.70
CA LEU A 262 -2.13 1.37 -24.72
C LEU A 262 -1.26 2.43 -24.03
N ILE A 263 -0.03 2.08 -23.63
CA ILE A 263 0.93 3.02 -23.03
C ILE A 263 1.33 4.09 -24.07
N GLU A 264 1.63 3.68 -25.32
CA GLU A 264 1.96 4.57 -26.44
C GLU A 264 0.81 5.52 -26.77
N ALA A 265 -0.44 5.05 -26.71
CA ALA A 265 -1.62 5.87 -26.92
C ALA A 265 -1.89 6.87 -25.78
N SER A 266 -1.22 6.73 -24.63
CA SER A 266 -1.49 7.49 -23.40
C SER A 266 -0.29 8.36 -22.97
N PRO A 267 0.08 9.39 -23.76
CA PRO A 267 1.25 10.23 -23.46
C PRO A 267 1.12 11.09 -22.19
N ASN A 268 -0.09 11.16 -21.60
CA ASN A 268 -0.39 11.94 -20.40
C ASN A 268 -0.31 11.12 -19.10
N LEU A 269 0.19 9.88 -19.15
CA LEU A 269 0.32 9.03 -17.95
C LEU A 269 1.18 9.72 -16.87
N GLU A 270 0.59 9.82 -15.68
CA GLU A 270 1.19 10.29 -14.44
C GLU A 270 1.54 9.11 -13.53
N GLN A 271 0.75 8.03 -13.57
CA GLN A 271 1.01 6.80 -12.82
C GLN A 271 0.86 5.57 -13.73
N LEU A 272 1.84 4.69 -13.69
CA LEU A 272 1.84 3.44 -14.43
C LEU A 272 2.19 2.29 -13.47
N ALA A 273 1.28 1.33 -13.32
CA ALA A 273 1.51 0.10 -12.57
C ALA A 273 1.41 -1.10 -13.51
N VAL A 274 2.46 -1.89 -13.61
CA VAL A 274 2.53 -3.04 -14.50
C VAL A 274 2.84 -4.28 -13.68
N GLU A 275 2.06 -5.33 -13.86
CA GLU A 275 2.29 -6.63 -13.25
C GLU A 275 2.18 -7.69 -14.35
N THR A 276 3.26 -7.91 -15.09
CA THR A 276 3.25 -8.76 -16.29
C THR A 276 3.88 -10.13 -16.04
N TYR A 277 3.55 -11.07 -16.93
CA TYR A 277 4.25 -12.34 -17.08
C TYR A 277 4.40 -12.65 -18.57
N GLY A 278 5.57 -12.35 -19.12
CA GLY A 278 6.04 -12.85 -20.40
C GLY A 278 6.75 -11.81 -21.27
N PRO A 279 7.45 -12.29 -22.32
CA PRO A 279 8.28 -11.43 -23.16
C PRO A 279 7.43 -10.40 -23.89
N PHE A 280 7.88 -9.15 -23.83
CA PHE A 280 7.41 -8.12 -24.73
C PHE A 280 8.03 -8.37 -26.10
N GLN A 281 7.22 -8.83 -27.06
CA GLN A 281 7.65 -9.07 -28.42
C GLN A 281 7.19 -7.90 -29.29
N GLY A 282 8.01 -6.83 -29.37
CA GLY A 282 7.63 -5.64 -30.12
C GLY A 282 8.79 -4.83 -30.66
N SER A 283 8.45 -3.78 -31.42
CA SER A 283 9.40 -2.86 -32.07
C SER A 283 10.34 -2.16 -31.10
N ASP A 284 11.55 -1.81 -31.57
CA ASP A 284 12.55 -1.03 -30.81
C ASP A 284 12.15 0.45 -30.57
N THR A 285 10.85 0.77 -30.63
CA THR A 285 10.36 2.14 -30.47
C THR A 285 10.36 2.53 -28.99
N THR A 286 11.04 3.62 -28.67
CA THR A 286 11.02 4.27 -27.36
C THR A 286 9.70 4.99 -27.13
N ILE A 287 9.17 4.93 -25.91
CA ILE A 287 7.87 5.48 -25.51
C ILE A 287 8.11 6.61 -24.49
N PRO A 288 7.94 7.88 -24.89
CA PRO A 288 8.15 9.01 -23.98
C PRO A 288 6.96 9.20 -23.05
N LEU A 289 7.18 9.05 -21.74
CA LEU A 289 6.19 9.26 -20.69
C LEU A 289 6.55 10.49 -19.85
N ASN A 290 6.62 11.65 -20.49
CA ASN A 290 7.17 12.89 -19.91
C ASN A 290 6.43 13.42 -18.67
N ARG A 291 5.22 12.91 -18.38
CA ARG A 291 4.42 13.29 -17.21
C ARG A 291 4.43 12.24 -16.11
N LEU A 292 5.14 11.13 -16.30
CA LEU A 292 5.14 10.03 -15.35
C LEU A 292 5.79 10.47 -14.05
N ARG A 293 5.00 10.43 -12.98
CA ARG A 293 5.41 10.72 -11.61
C ARG A 293 5.69 9.44 -10.84
N ALA A 294 5.06 8.34 -11.24
CA ALA A 294 5.31 7.05 -10.64
C ALA A 294 5.20 5.89 -11.62
N LEU A 295 6.15 4.97 -11.52
CA LEU A 295 6.22 3.72 -12.24
C LEU A 295 6.35 2.58 -11.22
N GLN A 296 5.34 1.74 -11.14
CA GLN A 296 5.38 0.48 -10.41
C GLN A 296 5.48 -0.68 -11.41
N TRP A 297 6.42 -1.58 -11.21
CA TRP A 297 6.58 -2.78 -12.02
C TRP A 297 6.78 -4.00 -11.14
N SER A 298 5.76 -4.84 -11.05
CA SER A 298 5.76 -6.01 -10.20
C SER A 298 5.99 -7.29 -10.99
N ARG A 299 6.72 -8.23 -10.37
CA ARG A 299 7.02 -9.58 -10.86
C ARG A 299 7.83 -9.62 -12.16
N VAL A 300 8.77 -8.69 -12.35
CA VAL A 300 9.68 -8.68 -13.50
C VAL A 300 10.34 -10.04 -13.67
N ASP A 301 10.14 -10.65 -14.84
CA ASP A 301 10.94 -11.79 -15.30
C ASP A 301 12.06 -11.32 -16.24
N SER A 302 13.06 -12.18 -16.48
CA SER A 302 14.22 -11.81 -17.31
C SER A 302 13.87 -11.53 -18.78
N SER A 303 12.67 -11.88 -19.24
CA SER A 303 12.22 -11.64 -20.61
C SER A 303 11.48 -10.31 -20.77
N GLU A 304 11.04 -9.71 -19.66
CA GLU A 304 10.33 -8.43 -19.61
C GLU A 304 11.25 -7.20 -19.62
N GLU A 305 12.55 -7.42 -19.45
CA GLU A 305 13.59 -6.40 -19.42
C GLU A 305 13.56 -5.48 -20.65
N VAL A 306 13.21 -6.04 -21.82
CA VAL A 306 13.17 -5.30 -23.08
C VAL A 306 12.14 -4.16 -23.03
N ALA A 307 10.99 -4.32 -22.38
CA ALA A 307 9.97 -3.27 -22.38
C ALA A 307 10.26 -2.13 -21.43
N LEU A 308 10.83 -2.43 -20.27
CA LEU A 308 11.30 -1.41 -19.35
C LEU A 308 12.31 -0.48 -20.01
N SER A 309 13.19 -1.02 -20.89
CA SER A 309 14.16 -0.22 -21.65
C SER A 309 13.54 0.73 -22.68
N ARG A 310 12.29 0.47 -23.11
CA ARG A 310 11.57 1.32 -24.08
C ARG A 310 10.99 2.56 -23.44
N LEU A 311 10.73 2.55 -22.13
CA LEU A 311 10.13 3.68 -21.43
C LEU A 311 11.17 4.79 -21.21
N VAL A 312 10.86 5.99 -21.68
CA VAL A 312 11.61 7.21 -21.35
C VAL A 312 10.81 7.95 -20.28
N ILE A 313 11.27 7.89 -19.04
CA ILE A 313 10.61 8.48 -17.87
C ILE A 313 11.38 9.72 -17.37
N PRO A 314 10.73 10.69 -16.70
CA PRO A 314 11.41 11.83 -16.09
C PRO A 314 12.29 11.43 -14.91
N GLU A 315 13.34 12.19 -14.61
CA GLU A 315 14.21 12.02 -13.43
C GLU A 315 13.44 12.15 -12.10
N THR A 316 12.34 12.90 -12.11
CA THR A 316 11.42 13.05 -10.97
C THR A 316 10.46 11.88 -10.78
N CYS A 317 10.47 10.89 -11.68
CA CYS A 317 9.60 9.73 -11.57
C CYS A 317 10.03 8.85 -10.39
N GLN A 318 9.10 8.54 -9.50
CA GLN A 318 9.28 7.50 -8.49
C GLN A 318 9.21 6.14 -9.17
N LEU A 319 10.22 5.31 -8.98
CA LEU A 319 10.30 3.98 -9.56
C LEU A 319 10.19 2.95 -8.45
N SER A 320 9.28 1.99 -8.60
CA SER A 320 9.14 0.82 -7.72
C SER A 320 9.10 -0.43 -8.58
N ILE A 321 10.05 -1.34 -8.40
CA ILE A 321 10.17 -2.58 -9.14
C ILE A 321 10.16 -3.74 -8.15
N SER A 322 9.11 -4.55 -8.16
CA SER A 322 9.12 -5.82 -7.46
C SER A 322 9.59 -6.92 -8.40
N ILE A 323 10.66 -7.63 -8.03
CA ILE A 323 11.27 -8.71 -8.81
C ILE A 323 10.88 -10.04 -8.17
N HIS A 324 10.24 -10.91 -8.95
CA HIS A 324 9.94 -12.27 -8.49
C HIS A 324 11.09 -13.21 -8.85
N LEU A 325 12.11 -13.27 -7.98
CA LEU A 325 13.24 -14.19 -8.16
C LEU A 325 12.75 -15.65 -8.06
N PRO A 326 12.87 -16.48 -9.12
CA PRO A 326 12.94 -17.92 -8.89
C PRO A 326 14.20 -18.20 -8.06
N LEU A 327 14.16 -19.24 -7.22
CA LEU A 327 15.23 -19.65 -6.28
C LEU A 327 16.62 -19.93 -6.92
N VAL A 328 16.83 -19.67 -8.21
CA VAL A 328 18.05 -19.95 -8.97
C VAL A 328 18.63 -18.63 -9.52
N ALA A 329 19.54 -18.05 -8.76
CA ALA A 329 19.99 -16.65 -8.79
C ALA A 329 20.96 -16.21 -9.92
N VAL A 330 20.87 -16.71 -11.16
CA VAL A 330 22.00 -16.57 -12.11
C VAL A 330 21.88 -15.43 -13.15
N GLY A 331 20.76 -14.70 -13.25
CA GLY A 331 20.51 -13.85 -14.45
C GLY A 331 20.50 -12.32 -14.31
N LEU A 332 20.12 -11.76 -13.15
CA LEU A 332 19.67 -10.35 -13.12
C LEU A 332 20.79 -9.30 -13.01
N SER A 333 22.03 -9.72 -12.71
CA SER A 333 23.18 -8.80 -12.58
C SER A 333 23.40 -7.97 -13.84
N SER A 334 23.19 -8.58 -14.99
CA SER A 334 23.48 -7.97 -16.29
C SER A 334 22.36 -7.06 -16.76
N SER A 335 21.14 -7.23 -16.29
CA SER A 335 19.97 -6.67 -16.97
C SER A 335 19.43 -5.37 -16.40
N LEU A 336 19.54 -5.16 -15.09
CA LEU A 336 19.33 -3.84 -14.48
C LEU A 336 20.59 -2.96 -14.54
N SER A 337 21.57 -3.35 -15.38
CA SER A 337 22.69 -2.48 -15.73
C SER A 337 22.17 -1.17 -16.35
N PRO A 338 22.78 -0.02 -16.05
CA PRO A 338 22.47 1.26 -16.69
C PRO A 338 22.49 1.19 -18.24
N SER A 339 23.27 0.26 -18.80
CA SER A 339 23.32 0.03 -20.25
C SER A 339 22.02 -0.52 -20.84
N ASN A 340 21.28 -1.30 -20.05
CA ASN A 340 20.09 -2.04 -20.49
C ASN A 340 18.81 -1.39 -19.97
N PHE A 341 18.87 -0.73 -18.82
CA PHE A 341 17.73 -0.04 -18.23
C PHE A 341 18.02 1.45 -18.08
N ARG A 342 17.72 2.19 -19.15
CA ARG A 342 17.95 3.64 -19.26
C ARG A 342 17.42 4.46 -18.08
N PRO A 343 16.26 4.14 -17.48
CA PRO A 343 15.83 4.83 -16.27
C PRO A 343 16.90 4.82 -15.16
N LEU A 344 17.54 3.68 -14.86
CA LEU A 344 18.60 3.61 -13.84
C LEU A 344 19.92 4.28 -14.25
N ALA A 345 20.09 4.62 -15.52
CA ALA A 345 21.23 5.43 -15.98
C ALA A 345 21.06 6.92 -15.66
N GLN A 346 19.84 7.36 -15.35
CA GLN A 346 19.54 8.70 -14.91
C GLN A 346 19.59 8.80 -13.38
N PRO A 347 19.82 9.99 -12.81
CA PRO A 347 19.70 10.22 -11.37
C PRO A 347 18.23 10.14 -10.96
N ILE A 348 17.70 8.92 -10.81
CA ILE A 348 16.35 8.72 -10.31
C ILE A 348 16.34 9.02 -8.82
N HIS A 349 15.45 9.93 -8.42
CA HIS A 349 15.31 10.31 -7.02
C HIS A 349 14.72 9.22 -6.14
N THR A 350 13.94 8.26 -6.67
CA THR A 350 13.46 7.13 -5.87
C THR A 350 13.37 5.82 -6.66
N VAL A 351 14.07 4.77 -6.22
CA VAL A 351 14.03 3.41 -6.78
C VAL A 351 13.79 2.40 -5.67
N GLN A 352 12.63 1.78 -5.62
CA GLN A 352 12.32 0.71 -4.67
C GLN A 352 12.42 -0.64 -5.38
N LEU A 353 13.22 -1.58 -4.89
CA LEU A 353 13.35 -2.93 -5.41
C LEU A 353 12.91 -3.92 -4.34
N CYS A 354 11.83 -4.64 -4.59
CA CYS A 354 11.31 -5.65 -3.65
C CYS A 354 11.51 -7.05 -4.21
N THR A 355 11.83 -8.05 -3.38
CA THR A 355 11.74 -9.45 -3.81
C THR A 355 10.38 -10.04 -3.43
N ALA A 356 9.77 -10.84 -4.33
CA ALA A 356 8.39 -11.30 -4.17
C ALA A 356 8.08 -12.21 -2.96
N LYS A 357 9.09 -12.65 -2.20
CA LYS A 357 8.90 -13.37 -0.94
C LYS A 357 8.98 -12.45 0.29
N GLU A 358 8.88 -11.14 0.09
CA GLU A 358 9.04 -10.11 1.14
C GLU A 358 10.39 -10.26 1.87
N ALA A 359 11.36 -10.86 1.18
CA ALA A 359 12.59 -11.29 1.80
C ALA A 359 13.68 -10.22 1.71
N GLU A 360 13.65 -9.33 0.72
CA GLU A 360 14.64 -8.26 0.63
C GLU A 360 13.98 -7.03 0.02
N HIS A 361 14.31 -5.89 0.59
CA HIS A 361 13.78 -4.60 0.19
C HIS A 361 14.93 -3.61 0.00
N LEU A 362 15.26 -3.31 -1.26
CA LEU A 362 16.26 -2.31 -1.59
C LEU A 362 15.59 -1.02 -2.08
N THR A 363 15.51 0.01 -1.26
CA THR A 363 15.03 1.34 -1.68
C THR A 363 16.19 2.29 -1.92
N VAL A 364 16.12 3.17 -2.90
CA VAL A 364 17.05 4.27 -3.15
C VAL A 364 16.20 5.53 -3.13
N TYR A 365 16.56 6.53 -2.35
CA TYR A 365 15.84 7.79 -2.20
C TYR A 365 16.82 8.96 -2.05
N SER A 366 16.87 9.86 -3.03
CA SER A 366 17.60 11.14 -2.96
C SER A 366 19.05 10.99 -2.47
N GLY A 367 19.78 10.02 -3.04
CA GLY A 367 21.16 9.69 -2.62
C GLY A 367 21.25 8.78 -1.40
N THR A 368 20.15 8.38 -0.76
CA THR A 368 20.14 7.40 0.33
C THR A 368 19.60 6.05 -0.15
N MET A 369 20.42 5.02 -0.11
CA MET A 369 20.03 3.64 -0.35
C MET A 369 19.69 2.95 0.97
N PHE A 370 18.64 2.13 0.98
CA PHE A 370 18.14 1.33 2.09
C PHE A 370 18.11 -0.11 1.60
N LEU A 371 18.78 -1.03 2.28
CA LEU A 371 18.76 -2.45 1.99
C LEU A 371 18.26 -3.17 3.24
N GLU A 372 17.06 -3.71 3.19
CA GLU A 372 16.55 -4.66 4.16
C GLU A 372 16.92 -6.09 3.72
N SER A 373 17.71 -6.77 4.53
CA SER A 373 18.14 -8.16 4.30
C SER A 373 17.23 -9.13 5.03
N GLY A 374 16.61 -10.05 4.30
CA GLY A 374 15.75 -11.09 4.86
C GLY A 374 15.91 -12.45 4.18
N ARG A 375 14.86 -13.28 4.18
CA ARG A 375 14.99 -14.75 4.06
C ARG A 375 15.44 -15.25 2.69
N ASN A 376 16.60 -15.91 2.63
CA ASN A 376 17.07 -16.73 1.50
C ASN A 376 17.39 -15.97 0.19
N ALA A 377 17.61 -14.67 0.24
CA ALA A 377 17.95 -13.94 -0.96
C ALA A 377 19.47 -13.78 -1.10
N THR A 378 19.92 -13.69 -2.35
CA THR A 378 21.29 -13.35 -2.70
C THR A 378 21.36 -11.85 -2.82
N LEU A 379 22.40 -11.22 -2.23
CA LEU A 379 22.59 -9.79 -2.39
C LEU A 379 22.53 -9.42 -3.88
N PRO A 380 21.69 -8.44 -4.23
CA PRO A 380 21.50 -8.11 -5.61
C PRO A 380 22.81 -7.58 -6.21
N THR A 381 22.98 -7.75 -7.52
CA THR A 381 24.15 -7.23 -8.23
C THR A 381 23.68 -6.10 -9.14
N PHE A 382 23.53 -4.91 -8.57
CA PHE A 382 23.04 -3.74 -9.30
C PHE A 382 24.15 -2.71 -9.43
N SER A 383 24.24 -2.09 -10.61
CA SER A 383 25.07 -0.92 -10.82
C SER A 383 24.16 0.30 -10.85
N PHE A 384 24.14 1.08 -9.78
CA PHE A 384 23.42 2.35 -9.75
C PHE A 384 24.38 3.50 -10.00
N HIS A 385 23.92 4.53 -10.71
CA HIS A 385 24.62 5.80 -10.73
C HIS A 385 24.36 6.54 -9.40
N LEU A 386 25.23 6.33 -8.42
CA LEU A 386 25.14 6.99 -7.11
C LEU A 386 25.81 8.37 -7.16
N GLU A 387 25.17 9.35 -6.53
CA GLU A 387 25.78 10.67 -6.34
C GLU A 387 27.01 10.58 -5.40
N PRO A 388 28.01 11.47 -5.54
CA PRO A 388 29.26 11.43 -4.77
C PRO A 388 29.12 11.49 -3.25
N ASP A 389 27.96 11.87 -2.72
CA ASP A 389 27.65 11.96 -1.29
C ASP A 389 26.54 10.98 -0.86
N SER A 390 26.37 9.90 -1.62
CA SER A 390 25.33 8.92 -1.33
C SER A 390 25.56 8.21 0.01
N ARG A 391 24.46 7.89 0.68
CA ARG A 391 24.39 7.13 1.92
C ARG A 391 23.83 5.74 1.64
N LEU A 392 24.33 4.71 2.31
CA LEU A 392 23.73 3.38 2.32
C LEU A 392 23.33 3.02 3.74
N ILE A 393 22.11 2.53 3.91
CA ILE A 393 21.52 2.07 5.15
C ILE A 393 21.19 0.60 4.95
N VAL A 394 21.75 -0.27 5.78
CA VAL A 394 21.54 -1.72 5.72
C VAL A 394 20.79 -2.13 6.98
N ILE A 395 19.58 -2.64 6.84
CA ILE A 395 18.75 -3.18 7.93
C ILE A 395 18.85 -4.70 7.89
N LEU A 396 19.31 -5.29 8.99
CA LEU A 396 19.53 -6.73 9.12
C LEU A 396 18.40 -7.37 9.94
N SER A 397 17.26 -7.67 9.32
CA SER A 397 16.03 -8.09 10.01
C SER A 397 15.87 -9.61 10.23
N ASP A 398 16.61 -10.49 9.54
CA ASP A 398 16.57 -11.96 9.80
C ASP A 398 17.87 -12.53 10.39
N TYR A 399 17.77 -13.62 11.16
CA TYR A 399 18.86 -14.32 11.84
C TYR A 399 19.24 -15.66 11.21
N ARG A 400 18.39 -16.23 10.35
CA ARG A 400 18.58 -17.60 9.85
C ARG A 400 19.61 -17.70 8.72
N TYR A 401 19.87 -16.61 8.03
CA TYR A 401 20.79 -16.55 6.91
C TYR A 401 21.63 -15.30 7.01
N SER A 402 22.95 -15.47 7.01
CA SER A 402 23.89 -14.37 6.85
C SER A 402 24.58 -14.53 5.51
N HIS A 403 24.56 -13.47 4.71
CA HIS A 403 25.43 -13.41 3.54
C HIS A 403 26.88 -13.50 4.01
N THR A 404 27.71 -14.18 3.22
CA THR A 404 29.14 -14.27 3.43
C THR A 404 29.80 -12.91 3.25
N SER A 405 31.00 -12.74 3.83
CA SER A 405 31.80 -11.52 3.60
C SER A 405 32.15 -11.33 2.12
N GLN A 406 32.25 -12.41 1.34
CA GLN A 406 32.50 -12.34 -0.10
C GLN A 406 31.30 -11.80 -0.87
N GLU A 407 30.08 -12.22 -0.52
CA GLU A 407 28.85 -11.70 -1.13
C GLU A 407 28.68 -10.21 -0.81
N TRP A 408 28.89 -9.82 0.45
CA TRP A 408 28.88 -8.41 0.85
C TRP A 408 29.95 -7.59 0.12
N ALA A 409 31.17 -8.09 0.02
CA ALA A 409 32.24 -7.39 -0.69
C ALA A 409 31.89 -7.21 -2.17
N LYS A 410 31.38 -8.27 -2.82
CA LYS A 410 30.94 -8.22 -4.23
C LYS A 410 29.84 -7.16 -4.43
N PHE A 411 28.86 -7.10 -3.53
CA PHE A 411 27.80 -6.10 -3.56
C PHE A 411 28.34 -4.68 -3.36
N LEU A 412 29.09 -4.45 -2.29
CA LEU A 412 29.58 -3.12 -1.91
C LEU A 412 30.63 -2.57 -2.89
N LEU A 413 31.39 -3.43 -3.58
CA LEU A 413 32.33 -2.99 -4.63
C LEU A 413 31.63 -2.30 -5.80
N GLN A 414 30.35 -2.58 -6.02
CA GLN A 414 29.55 -1.93 -7.07
C GLN A 414 29.09 -0.52 -6.68
N MET A 415 29.36 -0.07 -5.45
CA MET A 415 28.81 1.16 -4.87
C MET A 415 29.91 2.10 -4.37
N SER A 416 31.01 2.22 -5.13
CA SER A 416 32.18 3.01 -4.75
C SER A 416 31.93 4.47 -4.31
N PRO A 417 30.90 5.20 -4.78
CA PRO A 417 30.64 6.59 -4.35
C PRO A 417 30.08 6.76 -2.93
N ILE A 418 29.65 5.69 -2.25
CA ILE A 418 29.04 5.81 -0.91
C ILE A 418 30.03 6.42 0.09
N ARG A 419 29.56 7.46 0.81
CA ARG A 419 30.33 8.13 1.87
C ARG A 419 29.83 7.86 3.28
N ASP A 420 28.56 7.56 3.47
CA ASP A 420 27.97 7.20 4.76
C ASP A 420 27.36 5.80 4.68
N LEU A 421 27.81 4.88 5.52
CA LEU A 421 27.23 3.55 5.66
C LEU A 421 26.63 3.42 7.06
N SER A 422 25.34 3.12 7.14
CA SER A 422 24.64 2.83 8.37
C SER A 422 24.21 1.35 8.39
N ILE A 423 24.51 0.63 9.45
CA ILE A 423 24.13 -0.78 9.63
C ILE A 423 23.23 -0.86 10.86
N ILE A 424 21.99 -1.33 10.67
CA ILE A 424 20.97 -1.41 11.71
C ILE A 424 20.65 -2.87 11.96
N ASN A 425 20.90 -3.32 13.18
CA ASN A 425 20.49 -4.64 13.63
C ASN A 425 19.11 -4.58 14.27
N ASP A 426 18.09 -4.93 13.51
CA ASP A 426 16.70 -4.94 13.99
C ASP A 426 16.35 -6.24 14.75
N THR A 427 17.30 -7.16 14.88
CA THR A 427 17.06 -8.41 15.62
C THR A 427 17.52 -8.30 17.07
N ILE A 428 16.74 -8.89 17.97
CA ILE A 428 17.06 -9.09 19.40
C ILE A 428 18.36 -9.90 19.59
N TYR A 429 18.84 -10.57 18.54
CA TYR A 429 20.07 -11.35 18.58
C TYR A 429 21.32 -10.48 18.37
N PRO A 430 22.39 -10.72 19.13
CA PRO A 430 23.62 -9.94 19.01
C PRO A 430 24.27 -10.08 17.64
N LEU A 431 24.78 -8.95 17.12
CA LEU A 431 25.47 -8.81 15.83
C LEU A 431 26.73 -9.68 15.67
N SER A 432 27.17 -10.41 16.70
CA SER A 432 28.35 -11.27 16.65
C SER A 432 28.26 -12.37 15.58
N LYS A 433 27.05 -12.73 15.13
CA LYS A 433 26.82 -13.64 13.98
C LYS A 433 26.67 -12.92 12.63
N LYS A 434 26.59 -11.58 12.63
CA LYS A 434 26.34 -10.71 11.47
C LYS A 434 27.52 -9.77 11.19
N THR A 435 28.75 -10.17 11.52
CA THR A 435 29.97 -9.38 11.25
C THR A 435 30.43 -9.44 9.80
N ALA A 436 29.80 -10.28 8.97
CA ALA A 436 30.22 -10.52 7.59
C ALA A 436 30.36 -9.24 6.74
N ILE A 437 29.49 -8.25 6.95
CA ILE A 437 29.60 -6.94 6.28
C ILE A 437 30.83 -6.14 6.74
N LEU A 438 31.20 -6.20 8.02
CA LEU A 438 32.43 -5.56 8.53
C LEU A 438 33.67 -6.31 8.06
N ASP A 439 33.60 -7.64 8.02
CA ASP A 439 34.66 -8.48 7.47
C ASP A 439 34.87 -8.20 5.98
N ALA A 440 33.79 -7.96 5.23
CA ALA A 440 33.85 -7.53 3.83
C ALA A 440 34.62 -6.21 3.67
N LEU A 441 34.34 -5.22 4.53
CA LEU A 441 35.04 -3.92 4.55
C LEU A 441 36.54 -4.04 4.93
N CYS A 442 36.95 -5.14 5.56
CA CYS A 442 38.35 -5.43 5.90
C CYS A 442 39.06 -6.33 4.88
N SER A 443 38.33 -6.92 3.93
CA SER A 443 38.85 -7.95 3.06
C SER A 443 39.42 -7.35 1.77
N ALA A 444 40.69 -7.65 1.49
CA ALA A 444 41.23 -7.63 0.13
C ALA A 444 40.63 -8.84 -0.59
N THR A 445 39.38 -8.72 -1.04
CA THR A 445 38.68 -9.85 -1.64
C THR A 445 39.23 -10.05 -3.05
N PRO A 446 39.80 -11.24 -3.37
CA PRO A 446 40.11 -11.60 -4.74
C PRO A 446 38.80 -11.92 -5.45
N VAL A 447 37.98 -10.92 -5.73
CA VAL A 447 36.88 -11.08 -6.69
C VAL A 447 37.55 -11.44 -8.01
N GLN A 448 37.17 -12.56 -8.63
CA GLN A 448 37.75 -12.98 -9.90
C GLN A 448 37.71 -11.82 -10.91
N GLY A 449 38.89 -11.31 -11.26
CA GLY A 449 39.05 -10.19 -12.19
C GLY A 449 39.26 -8.81 -11.56
N ALA A 450 39.10 -8.63 -10.25
CA ALA A 450 39.46 -7.39 -9.56
C ALA A 450 40.95 -7.37 -9.18
N CYS A 451 41.55 -6.17 -9.13
CA CYS A 451 42.89 -6.01 -8.60
C CYS A 451 42.90 -6.47 -7.13
N PRO A 452 43.88 -7.28 -6.69
CA PRO A 452 43.94 -7.79 -5.30
C PRO A 452 43.96 -6.68 -4.24
N ASP A 453 44.28 -5.44 -4.61
CA ASP A 453 44.34 -4.28 -3.72
C ASP A 453 43.07 -3.41 -3.76
N THR A 454 41.97 -3.89 -4.34
CA THR A 454 40.73 -3.11 -4.43
C THR A 454 40.06 -2.99 -3.07
N VAL A 455 39.98 -1.76 -2.54
CA VAL A 455 39.31 -1.48 -1.26
C VAL A 455 37.80 -1.38 -1.48
N VAL A 456 37.03 -2.08 -0.65
CA VAL A 456 35.56 -1.99 -0.63
C VAL A 456 35.11 -0.61 -0.14
N LEU A 457 34.24 0.06 -0.90
CA LEU A 457 33.78 1.44 -0.65
C LEU A 457 34.94 2.42 -0.38
N PRO A 458 35.79 2.72 -1.38
CA PRO A 458 36.96 3.58 -1.16
C PRO A 458 36.58 5.00 -0.70
N CYS A 459 35.38 5.49 -1.03
CA CYS A 459 34.91 6.81 -0.61
C CYS A 459 34.23 6.85 0.77
N LEU A 460 34.08 5.71 1.46
CA LEU A 460 33.41 5.67 2.76
C LEU A 460 34.15 6.52 3.80
N GLN A 461 33.45 7.51 4.37
CA GLN A 461 33.96 8.44 5.38
C GLN A 461 33.31 8.23 6.74
N THR A 462 32.01 7.89 6.77
CA THR A 462 31.22 7.76 7.99
C THR A 462 30.65 6.36 8.09
N LEU A 463 30.90 5.68 9.22
CA LEU A 463 30.32 4.37 9.53
C LEU A 463 29.43 4.47 10.76
N ARG A 464 28.15 4.14 10.63
CA ARG A 464 27.18 4.13 11.73
C ARG A 464 26.68 2.72 11.98
N ILE A 465 26.62 2.31 13.23
CA ILE A 465 26.15 0.97 13.60
C ILE A 465 25.15 1.10 14.75
N TYR A 466 24.00 0.43 14.61
CA TYR A 466 22.90 0.45 15.58
C TYR A 466 22.56 -0.97 16.05
N GLY A 467 22.16 -1.10 17.32
CA GLY A 467 21.68 -2.36 17.89
C GLY A 467 22.79 -3.37 18.15
N VAL A 468 23.96 -2.88 18.56
CA VAL A 468 25.15 -3.72 18.79
C VAL A 468 25.48 -3.90 20.25
N GLY A 469 26.00 -5.09 20.57
CA GLY A 469 26.68 -5.35 21.83
C GLY A 469 28.19 -5.10 21.71
N SER A 470 28.86 -5.05 22.87
CA SER A 470 30.29 -4.77 23.00
C SER A 470 31.22 -5.71 22.20
N ALA A 471 30.74 -6.88 21.77
CA ALA A 471 31.51 -7.82 20.94
C ALA A 471 31.89 -7.28 19.55
N ILE A 472 31.27 -6.18 19.07
CA ILE A 472 31.54 -5.65 17.72
C ILE A 472 32.82 -4.81 17.63
N TRP A 473 33.29 -4.25 18.76
CA TRP A 473 34.38 -3.29 18.80
C TRP A 473 35.69 -3.77 18.16
N PRO A 474 36.18 -5.01 18.38
CA PRO A 474 37.40 -5.48 17.74
C PRO A 474 37.33 -5.49 16.20
N ARG A 475 36.14 -5.78 15.63
CA ARG A 475 35.91 -5.78 14.19
C ARG A 475 35.84 -4.37 13.63
N LEU A 476 35.18 -3.46 14.35
CA LEU A 476 35.17 -2.04 14.00
C LEU A 476 36.58 -1.45 13.91
N TRP A 477 37.41 -1.70 14.92
CA TRP A 477 38.80 -1.23 14.91
C TRP A 477 39.63 -1.90 13.80
N SER A 478 39.29 -3.13 13.43
CA SER A 478 39.89 -3.80 12.26
C SER A 478 39.56 -3.07 10.96
N VAL A 479 38.30 -2.61 10.78
CA VAL A 479 37.89 -1.78 9.63
C VAL A 479 38.66 -0.48 9.60
N VAL A 480 38.72 0.24 10.72
CA VAL A 480 39.44 1.53 10.84
C VAL A 480 40.91 1.36 10.46
N ALA A 481 41.59 0.38 11.07
CA ALA A 481 43.02 0.16 10.84
C ALA A 481 43.32 -0.33 9.42
N TYR A 482 42.47 -1.19 8.84
CA TYR A 482 42.61 -1.62 7.45
C TYR A 482 42.51 -0.44 6.48
N ARG A 483 41.45 0.37 6.62
CA ARG A 483 41.20 1.51 5.73
C ARG A 483 42.28 2.60 5.83
N ALA A 484 42.81 2.86 7.02
CA ALA A 484 43.93 3.78 7.19
C ALA A 484 45.21 3.29 6.50
N ARG A 485 45.52 1.98 6.57
CA ARG A 485 46.66 1.40 5.84
C ARG A 485 46.49 1.43 4.32
N SER A 486 45.25 1.44 3.85
CA SER A 486 44.90 1.54 2.44
C SER A 486 44.73 2.98 1.94
N ASP A 487 45.15 3.98 2.72
CA ASP A 487 45.07 5.41 2.38
C ASP A 487 43.64 5.93 2.08
N VAL A 488 42.63 5.27 2.66
CA VAL A 488 41.21 5.65 2.57
C VAL A 488 40.54 5.68 3.96
N PRO A 489 41.09 6.43 4.92
CA PRO A 489 40.68 6.39 6.32
C PRO A 489 39.22 6.82 6.52
N LEU A 490 38.56 6.22 7.51
CA LEU A 490 37.29 6.74 8.02
C LEU A 490 37.52 8.05 8.76
N ARG A 491 36.55 8.97 8.67
CA ARG A 491 36.55 10.25 9.39
C ARG A 491 35.71 10.19 10.66
N GLU A 492 34.56 9.53 10.58
CA GLU A 492 33.63 9.43 11.70
C GLU A 492 33.13 8.00 11.87
N MET A 493 32.98 7.57 13.12
CA MET A 493 32.37 6.30 13.50
C MET A 493 31.34 6.52 14.59
N HIS A 494 30.11 6.05 14.36
CA HIS A 494 28.99 6.15 15.30
C HIS A 494 28.58 4.75 15.72
N VAL A 495 28.56 4.47 17.02
CA VAL A 495 28.16 3.16 17.56
C VAL A 495 27.04 3.40 18.54
N HIS A 496 25.89 2.80 18.26
CA HIS A 496 24.69 2.86 19.07
C HIS A 496 24.43 1.47 19.67
N GLU A 497 24.58 1.40 20.99
CA GLU A 497 24.39 0.19 21.78
C GLU A 497 23.00 0.24 22.41
N ASP A 498 22.15 -0.71 22.04
CA ASP A 498 20.84 -0.88 22.66
C ASP A 498 21.01 -1.31 24.13
N PRO A 499 20.06 -0.96 25.01
CA PRO A 499 20.09 -1.45 26.38
C PRO A 499 20.07 -2.99 26.40
N PRO A 500 20.79 -3.63 27.33
CA PRO A 500 20.79 -5.08 27.44
C PRO A 500 19.36 -5.58 27.68
N GLN A 501 18.86 -6.41 26.75
CA GLN A 501 17.58 -7.11 26.92
C GLN A 501 17.85 -8.50 27.49
N ASP A 502 17.58 -8.68 28.78
CA ASP A 502 17.79 -9.96 29.47
C ASP A 502 16.78 -11.04 29.03
N SER A 503 15.67 -10.68 28.38
CA SER A 503 14.77 -11.64 27.73
C SER A 503 13.95 -11.05 26.59
N ILE A 504 13.56 -11.90 25.63
CA ILE A 504 12.72 -11.58 24.45
C ILE A 504 11.35 -11.00 24.84
N ASN A 505 10.88 -11.25 26.07
CA ASN A 505 9.55 -10.87 26.54
C ASN A 505 9.56 -9.85 27.68
N ALA A 506 10.73 -9.38 28.13
CA ALA A 506 10.78 -8.36 29.16
C ALA A 506 10.28 -7.04 28.56
N GLU A 507 9.25 -6.45 29.17
CA GLU A 507 8.88 -5.06 28.88
C GLU A 507 10.15 -4.20 28.97
N ARG A 508 10.40 -3.38 27.96
CA ARG A 508 11.62 -2.56 27.88
C ARG A 508 11.73 -1.74 29.17
N ASP A 509 12.73 -2.02 29.99
CA ASP A 509 12.86 -1.53 31.38
C ASP A 509 13.19 -0.03 31.48
N GLY A 510 12.88 0.76 30.45
CA GLY A 510 13.13 2.20 30.36
C GLY A 510 14.62 2.59 30.39
N THR A 511 15.54 1.63 30.46
CA THR A 511 16.97 1.88 30.49
C THR A 511 17.43 2.46 29.14
N PRO A 512 18.04 3.65 29.12
CA PRO A 512 18.51 4.24 27.87
C PRO A 512 19.70 3.45 27.32
N GLY A 513 19.77 3.32 25.99
CA GLY A 513 20.96 2.86 25.30
C GLY A 513 22.09 3.90 25.33
N SER A 514 23.20 3.61 24.66
CA SER A 514 24.32 4.56 24.53
C SER A 514 24.66 4.85 23.07
N LEU A 515 24.99 6.10 22.77
CA LEU A 515 25.51 6.54 21.48
C LEU A 515 26.94 7.05 21.68
N GLN A 516 27.90 6.39 21.03
CA GLN A 516 29.28 6.82 20.96
C GLN A 516 29.57 7.40 19.57
N LYS A 517 29.99 8.66 19.52
CA LYS A 517 30.51 9.31 18.31
C LYS A 517 32.02 9.47 18.46
N ILE A 518 32.77 8.87 17.53
CA ILE A 518 34.23 8.91 17.49
C ILE A 518 34.67 9.60 16.20
N THR A 519 35.49 10.65 16.32
CA THR A 519 36.14 11.33 15.20
C THR A 519 37.57 10.79 15.07
N LEU A 520 37.97 10.44 13.84
CA LEU A 520 39.23 9.78 13.54
C LEU A 520 40.12 10.71 12.70
N ASP A 521 41.44 10.62 12.88
CA ASP A 521 42.41 11.24 11.97
C ASP A 521 42.74 10.34 10.76
N ALA A 522 43.66 10.80 9.90
CA ALA A 522 44.06 10.06 8.69
C ALA A 522 44.76 8.70 9.00
N SER A 523 45.29 8.51 10.21
CA SER A 523 45.87 7.24 10.65
C SER A 523 44.83 6.28 11.23
N GLY A 524 43.57 6.71 11.35
CA GLY A 524 42.52 6.00 12.06
C GLY A 524 42.62 6.13 13.58
N THR A 525 43.43 7.06 14.09
CA THR A 525 43.55 7.31 15.54
C THR A 525 42.38 8.17 16.02
N PRO A 526 41.72 7.83 17.15
CA PRO A 526 40.66 8.65 17.73
C PRO A 526 41.16 10.02 18.18
N LEU A 527 40.58 11.08 17.62
CA LEU A 527 40.82 12.47 18.03
C LEU A 527 39.86 12.91 19.14
N HIS A 528 38.60 12.51 19.01
CA HIS A 528 37.53 12.91 19.94
C HIS A 528 36.50 11.79 20.06
N THR A 529 36.14 11.47 21.31
CA THR A 529 35.09 10.49 21.63
C THR A 529 34.04 11.18 22.48
N MET A 530 32.80 11.16 22.01
CA MET A 530 31.64 11.69 22.71
C MET A 530 30.67 10.55 22.99
N THR A 531 30.31 10.35 24.26
CA THR A 531 29.30 9.38 24.67
C THR A 531 28.07 10.13 25.15
N LYS A 532 26.88 9.74 24.67
CA LYS A 532 25.59 10.26 25.09
C LYS A 532 24.64 9.11 25.40
N GLU A 533 23.78 9.30 26.39
CA GLU A 533 22.63 8.42 26.58
C GLU A 533 21.65 8.61 25.40
N SER A 534 21.06 7.52 24.94
CA SER A 534 20.10 7.52 23.83
C SER A 534 18.83 6.79 24.25
N ALA A 535 17.70 7.49 24.21
CA ALA A 535 16.39 6.87 24.34
C ALA A 535 15.95 6.11 23.07
N LEU A 536 16.60 6.36 21.94
CA LEU A 536 16.33 5.64 20.69
C LEU A 536 16.85 4.21 20.80
N VAL A 537 16.02 3.24 20.38
CA VAL A 537 16.38 1.83 20.20
C VAL A 537 16.57 1.58 18.70
N ALA A 538 17.50 0.70 18.32
CA ALA A 538 17.75 0.38 16.92
C ALA A 538 16.49 -0.08 16.17
N ALA A 539 15.61 -0.83 16.83
CA ALA A 539 14.33 -1.27 16.26
C ALA A 539 13.38 -0.10 15.97
N ASP A 540 13.34 0.93 16.82
CA ASP A 540 12.47 2.09 16.59
C ASP A 540 13.03 2.96 15.46
N ILE A 541 14.36 3.07 15.37
CA ILE A 541 15.05 3.72 14.24
C ILE A 541 14.80 2.93 12.95
N ALA A 542 14.90 1.60 12.99
CA ALA A 542 14.61 0.72 11.87
C ALA A 542 13.16 0.92 11.41
N ALA A 543 12.19 0.85 12.32
CA ALA A 543 10.77 1.03 12.04
C ALA A 543 10.47 2.41 11.45
N GLN A 544 11.06 3.49 12.00
CA GLN A 544 10.90 4.84 11.44
C GLN A 544 11.55 4.95 10.06
N ILE A 545 12.75 4.42 9.87
CA ILE A 545 13.44 4.42 8.57
C ILE A 545 12.65 3.62 7.54
N ILE A 546 12.17 2.44 7.91
CA ILE A 546 11.28 1.60 7.12
C ILE A 546 10.08 2.44 6.74
N GLN A 547 9.36 3.01 7.70
CA GLN A 547 8.19 3.86 7.48
C GLN A 547 8.48 5.07 6.56
N ASP A 548 9.64 5.71 6.69
CA ASP A 548 10.06 6.85 5.87
C ASP A 548 10.52 6.43 4.46
N ALA A 549 11.10 5.23 4.34
CA ALA A 549 11.61 4.66 3.09
C ALA A 549 10.50 4.01 2.26
N TYR A 550 9.44 3.49 2.90
CA TYR A 550 8.24 3.08 2.20
C TYR A 550 7.62 4.32 1.58
N LEU A 551 7.66 4.38 0.25
CA LEU A 551 6.88 5.33 -0.53
C LEU A 551 5.41 5.28 -0.04
N PRO A 552 4.72 6.44 0.05
CA PRO A 552 3.32 6.47 0.47
C PRO A 552 2.54 5.44 -0.31
N ASP A 553 1.88 4.52 0.41
CA ASP A 553 1.19 3.33 -0.10
C ASP A 553 0.86 3.47 -1.59
N PHE A 554 1.82 3.10 -2.44
CA PHE A 554 1.45 2.78 -3.81
C PHE A 554 0.47 1.65 -3.61
N PRO A 555 -0.80 1.80 -4.04
CA PRO A 555 -1.76 0.73 -3.87
C PRO A 555 -1.11 -0.44 -4.59
N MET A 556 -0.57 -1.35 -3.77
CA MET A 556 0.19 -2.45 -4.29
C MET A 556 -0.76 -3.08 -5.30
N CYS A 557 -0.26 -3.52 -6.44
CA CYS A 557 -1.04 -4.47 -7.24
C CYS A 557 -1.15 -5.82 -6.49
N ASN A 558 -1.22 -5.81 -5.15
CA ASN A 558 -1.67 -6.92 -4.39
C ASN A 558 -3.16 -7.09 -4.70
N TYR A 559 -3.49 -8.33 -5.02
CA TYR A 559 -4.80 -8.70 -5.43
C TYR A 559 -5.85 -8.63 -4.33
N ASP A 560 -5.49 -8.10 -3.17
CA ASP A 560 -6.29 -8.05 -1.96
C ASP A 560 -7.67 -7.44 -2.25
N TRP A 561 -7.73 -6.47 -3.17
CA TRP A 561 -9.01 -5.91 -3.60
C TRP A 561 -9.89 -6.88 -4.38
N ALA A 562 -9.35 -7.84 -5.11
CA ALA A 562 -10.14 -8.79 -5.87
C ALA A 562 -10.48 -10.03 -5.06
N TYR A 563 -9.56 -10.54 -4.24
CA TYR A 563 -9.74 -11.83 -3.58
C TYR A 563 -10.51 -11.69 -2.26
N GLY A 564 -10.52 -10.50 -1.64
CA GLY A 564 -11.02 -10.39 -0.27
C GLY A 564 -10.21 -11.30 0.67
N THR A 565 -10.41 -11.18 1.97
CA THR A 565 -9.91 -12.18 2.92
C THR A 565 -10.73 -13.46 2.71
N GLU A 566 -10.30 -14.31 1.76
CA GLU A 566 -10.93 -15.63 1.51
C GLU A 566 -11.02 -16.46 2.80
N ASP A 567 -10.13 -16.18 3.77
CA ASP A 567 -10.09 -16.82 5.09
C ASP A 567 -11.36 -16.63 5.94
N ASP A 568 -12.20 -15.59 5.71
CA ASP A 568 -13.37 -15.34 6.57
C ASP A 568 -14.65 -16.08 6.12
N ALA A 569 -14.65 -16.76 4.97
CA ALA A 569 -15.85 -17.41 4.42
C ALA A 569 -15.91 -18.91 4.72
N ASP A 570 -14.76 -19.56 4.88
CA ASP A 570 -14.70 -20.99 5.19
C ASP A 570 -15.00 -21.26 6.68
N GLU A 571 -14.89 -20.26 7.56
CA GLU A 571 -15.25 -20.39 8.99
C GLU A 571 -16.77 -20.35 9.24
N GLU A 572 -17.57 -19.67 8.40
CA GLU A 572 -19.03 -19.56 8.60
C GLU A 572 -19.83 -20.72 7.95
N GLU A 573 -19.33 -21.36 6.87
CA GLU A 573 -19.97 -22.59 6.34
C GLU A 573 -19.77 -23.82 7.26
N GLU A 574 -18.88 -23.75 8.26
CA GLU A 574 -18.78 -24.76 9.32
C GLU A 574 -19.65 -24.45 10.56
N GLU A 575 -20.23 -23.24 10.67
CA GLU A 575 -21.08 -22.82 11.81
C GLU A 575 -22.61 -22.80 11.53
N GLU A 576 -23.06 -22.94 10.28
CA GLU A 576 -24.48 -23.19 9.91
C GLU A 576 -24.76 -24.66 9.57
#